data_AF-A0A5K7XCX3-F1
#
_entry.id   AF-A0A5K7XCX3-F1
#
_cell.length_a   1.000
_cell.length_b   1.000
_cell.length_c   1.000
_cell.angle_alpha   90.00
_cell.angle_beta   90.00
_cell.angle_gamma   90.00
#
_symmetry.space_group_name_H-M   'P 1'
#
loop_
_entity.id
_entity.type
_entity.pdbx_description
1 polymer ?
#
loop_
_entity_poly.entity_id
_entity_poly.type
_entity_poly.pdbx_seq_one_letter_code
_entity_poly.pdbx_strand_id
1 'polypeptide(L)'
;MSWKYLVGACCVVGLAGVARAGVIHTSHTVSGIPAGAVGDPFNPVHAPGGPSATDLINGMLPVASGPGNFQQEAAEGLPALTNGSISTFVGAGSGSDNHTGYATTGGGSGGQSVTYALAGKYNITRVVSFGGWADTGRDEQSYNIWASSDGVTFNLVASPPAVNSNIPQPGSGGKIAVSHRIETFDDSLPYLATGVSHIRFDFSGVENGFTGTTELDVYGVAIPEPASIGLATIAGTCWLWQRRKR
;
A
#
# COMPACT_ATOMS: atom_id res chain seq x y z
N MET A 1 33.88 65.97 -18.36
CA MET A 1 34.16 65.36 -17.05
C MET A 1 32.93 65.46 -16.17
N SER A 2 32.23 64.35 -15.95
CA SER A 2 31.26 64.18 -14.86
C SER A 2 31.08 62.68 -14.66
N TRP A 3 31.61 62.18 -13.55
CA TRP A 3 31.58 60.78 -13.13
C TRP A 3 30.27 60.56 -12.37
N LYS A 4 29.45 59.58 -12.78
CA LYS A 4 28.27 59.16 -12.02
C LYS A 4 28.44 57.71 -11.60
N TYR A 5 28.45 57.49 -10.29
CA TYR A 5 28.56 56.18 -9.64
C TYR A 5 27.31 55.35 -9.91
N LEU A 6 27.48 54.10 -10.35
CA LEU A 6 26.43 53.09 -10.31
C LEU A 6 26.57 52.30 -9.01
N VAL A 7 25.54 52.40 -8.17
CA VAL A 7 25.36 51.62 -6.95
C VAL A 7 25.01 50.19 -7.36
N GLY A 8 25.88 49.23 -7.00
CA GLY A 8 25.62 47.81 -7.19
C GLY A 8 24.59 47.32 -6.18
N ALA A 9 23.39 46.98 -6.66
CA ALA A 9 22.43 46.21 -5.88
C ALA A 9 22.88 44.75 -5.88
N CYS A 10 23.43 44.28 -4.77
CA CYS A 10 23.66 42.86 -4.54
C CYS A 10 22.31 42.20 -4.24
N CYS A 11 21.67 41.61 -5.25
CA CYS A 11 20.55 40.70 -5.02
C CYS A 11 21.10 39.42 -4.39
N VAL A 12 20.99 39.31 -3.07
CA VAL A 12 21.05 38.03 -2.38
C VAL A 12 19.81 37.25 -2.80
N VAL A 13 19.99 36.32 -3.74
CA VAL A 13 18.98 35.30 -4.04
C VAL A 13 18.93 34.41 -2.82
N GLY A 14 18.00 34.69 -1.91
CA GLY A 14 17.64 33.75 -0.86
C GLY A 14 17.20 32.46 -1.54
N LEU A 15 17.95 31.38 -1.33
CA LEU A 15 17.47 30.02 -1.56
C LEU A 15 16.29 29.82 -0.62
N ALA A 16 15.08 30.13 -1.10
CA ALA A 16 13.86 29.63 -0.49
C ALA A 16 13.96 28.11 -0.57
N GLY A 17 14.29 27.47 0.56
CA GLY A 17 14.17 26.03 0.69
C GLY A 17 12.72 25.67 0.38
N VAL A 18 12.48 25.12 -0.80
CA VAL A 18 11.19 24.49 -1.09
C VAL A 18 11.15 23.26 -0.20
N ALA A 19 10.39 23.33 0.89
CA ALA A 19 10.00 22.15 1.62
C ALA A 19 9.30 21.23 0.61
N ARG A 20 9.96 20.14 0.21
CA ARG A 20 9.35 19.18 -0.69
C ARG A 20 8.62 18.16 0.18
N ALA A 21 7.29 18.16 0.12
CA ALA A 21 6.54 16.97 0.45
C ALA A 21 7.03 15.88 -0.53
N GLY A 22 7.49 14.75 -0.03
CA GLY A 22 8.07 13.68 -0.84
C GLY A 22 7.26 12.39 -0.82
N VAL A 23 6.30 12.26 0.09
CA VAL A 23 5.36 11.13 0.13
C VAL A 23 4.07 11.67 0.73
N ILE A 24 2.96 11.45 0.03
CA ILE A 24 1.61 11.75 0.48
C ILE A 24 0.91 10.45 0.88
N HIS A 25 0.16 10.54 1.96
CA HIS A 25 -0.79 9.52 2.38
C HIS A 25 -2.18 10.12 2.37
N THR A 26 -3.13 9.42 1.75
CA THR A 26 -4.56 9.72 1.88
C THR A 26 -5.23 8.55 2.56
N SER A 27 -6.02 8.82 3.58
CA SER A 27 -6.80 7.80 4.26
C SER A 27 -8.29 8.11 4.15
N HIS A 28 -9.08 7.05 3.98
CA HIS A 28 -10.53 7.11 4.01
C HIS A 28 -11.04 6.01 4.94
N THR A 29 -11.79 6.42 5.96
CA THR A 29 -12.39 5.51 6.93
C THR A 29 -13.88 5.46 6.69
N VAL A 30 -14.40 4.25 6.53
CA VAL A 30 -15.82 3.96 6.51
C VAL A 30 -16.14 3.10 7.72
N SER A 31 -17.17 3.48 8.46
CA SER A 31 -17.65 2.73 9.60
C SER A 31 -19.17 2.66 9.52
N GLY A 32 -19.77 1.57 9.98
CA GLY A 32 -21.22 1.44 9.88
C GLY A 32 -21.83 0.38 10.78
N ILE A 33 -23.02 0.70 11.31
CA ILE A 33 -24.04 -0.26 11.71
C ILE A 33 -25.41 0.27 11.26
N PRO A 34 -25.93 -0.11 10.08
CA PRO A 34 -27.31 0.31 9.82
C PRO A 34 -28.25 -0.75 9.22
N ALA A 35 -27.78 -1.96 8.87
CA ALA A 35 -28.67 -3.00 8.31
C ALA A 35 -28.25 -4.47 8.52
N GLY A 36 -27.08 -4.76 9.10
CA GLY A 36 -26.55 -6.13 9.24
C GLY A 36 -26.66 -6.70 10.66
N ALA A 37 -26.94 -8.00 10.75
CA ALA A 37 -26.74 -8.80 11.95
C ALA A 37 -25.25 -9.13 12.13
N VAL A 38 -24.87 -9.57 13.33
CA VAL A 38 -23.54 -10.11 13.59
C VAL A 38 -23.25 -11.26 12.61
N GLY A 39 -22.09 -11.22 11.97
CA GLY A 39 -21.67 -12.18 10.95
C GLY A 39 -22.04 -11.81 9.52
N ASP A 40 -22.87 -10.78 9.31
CA ASP A 40 -23.16 -10.28 7.97
C ASP A 40 -21.93 -9.62 7.35
N PRO A 41 -21.72 -9.74 6.02
CA PRO A 41 -20.64 -9.05 5.34
C PRO A 41 -20.83 -7.53 5.38
N PHE A 42 -19.77 -6.81 5.70
CA PHE A 42 -19.67 -5.37 5.53
C PHE A 42 -18.77 -5.09 4.32
N ASN A 43 -19.37 -4.62 3.23
CA ASN A 43 -18.64 -4.30 2.00
C ASN A 43 -18.60 -2.78 1.80
N PRO A 44 -17.57 -2.10 2.32
CA PRO A 44 -17.48 -0.65 2.28
C PRO A 44 -17.19 -0.17 0.85
N VAL A 45 -17.80 0.95 0.47
CA VAL A 45 -17.41 1.66 -0.75
C VAL A 45 -16.41 2.74 -0.37
N HIS A 46 -15.18 2.60 -0.86
CA HIS A 46 -14.16 3.63 -0.71
C HIS A 46 -14.12 4.52 -1.94
N ALA A 47 -14.18 5.84 -1.72
CA ALA A 47 -13.87 6.82 -2.75
C ALA A 47 -12.44 7.34 -2.51
N PRO A 48 -11.52 7.32 -3.51
CA PRO A 48 -11.70 6.90 -4.89
C PRO A 48 -11.22 5.45 -5.12
N GLY A 49 -12.17 4.49 -5.17
CA GLY A 49 -11.94 3.14 -5.69
C GLY A 49 -11.73 2.05 -4.64
N GLY A 50 -12.13 0.83 -5.02
CA GLY A 50 -11.91 -0.42 -4.28
C GLY A 50 -10.63 -1.15 -4.74
N PRO A 51 -10.51 -2.45 -4.41
CA PRO A 51 -9.32 -3.25 -4.73
C PRO A 51 -9.14 -3.43 -6.24
N SER A 52 -7.91 -3.65 -6.69
CA SER A 52 -7.58 -3.74 -8.12
C SER A 52 -7.16 -5.14 -8.54
N ALA A 53 -7.96 -5.77 -9.41
CA ALA A 53 -7.62 -7.05 -10.02
C ALA A 53 -6.46 -7.00 -11.04
N THR A 54 -5.85 -5.84 -11.26
CA THR A 54 -4.75 -5.64 -12.23
C THR A 54 -3.54 -4.94 -11.62
N ASP A 55 -3.45 -4.86 -10.30
CA ASP A 55 -2.23 -4.36 -9.66
C ASP A 55 -1.10 -5.41 -9.79
N LEU A 56 0.11 -5.03 -9.39
CA LEU A 56 1.31 -5.84 -9.58
C LEU A 56 1.37 -7.08 -8.70
N ILE A 57 0.60 -7.13 -7.59
CA ILE A 57 0.59 -8.26 -6.66
C ILE A 57 -0.73 -9.02 -6.60
N ASN A 58 -1.76 -8.62 -7.36
CA ASN A 58 -3.02 -9.38 -7.47
C ASN A 58 -2.80 -10.88 -7.71
N GLY A 59 -3.39 -11.71 -6.85
CA GLY A 59 -3.31 -13.17 -6.89
C GLY A 59 -1.96 -13.78 -6.50
N MET A 60 -1.00 -12.97 -6.03
CA MET A 60 0.31 -13.46 -5.58
C MET A 60 0.28 -13.88 -4.12
N LEU A 61 0.88 -15.03 -3.80
CA LEU A 61 1.17 -15.40 -2.42
C LEU A 61 2.53 -14.82 -1.99
N PRO A 62 2.59 -14.04 -0.90
CA PRO A 62 3.86 -13.54 -0.38
C PRO A 62 4.61 -14.61 0.41
N VAL A 63 5.89 -14.33 0.67
CA VAL A 63 6.66 -15.00 1.74
C VAL A 63 6.46 -14.24 3.04
N ALA A 64 5.88 -14.90 4.03
CA ALA A 64 5.72 -14.37 5.39
C ALA A 64 7.04 -14.46 6.20
N SER A 65 7.25 -13.51 7.09
CA SER A 65 8.38 -13.51 8.04
C SER A 65 7.95 -12.97 9.41
N GLY A 66 8.67 -13.41 10.45
CA GLY A 66 8.40 -13.09 11.85
C GLY A 66 7.62 -14.18 12.60
N PRO A 67 7.52 -14.09 13.94
CA PRO A 67 6.86 -15.09 14.78
C PRO A 67 5.32 -15.00 14.80
N GLY A 68 4.76 -14.01 14.13
CA GLY A 68 3.32 -13.73 14.09
C GLY A 68 2.50 -14.70 13.23
N ASN A 69 1.18 -14.73 13.44
CA ASN A 69 0.25 -15.56 12.68
C ASN A 69 -0.73 -14.71 11.87
N PHE A 70 -0.83 -14.96 10.57
CA PHE A 70 -1.78 -14.29 9.67
C PHE A 70 -3.21 -14.86 9.76
N GLN A 71 -3.41 -15.95 10.50
CA GLN A 71 -4.69 -16.67 10.64
C GLN A 71 -5.19 -16.67 12.09
N GLN A 72 -5.01 -15.57 12.83
CA GLN A 72 -5.65 -15.42 14.14
C GLN A 72 -7.17 -15.46 13.95
N GLU A 73 -7.89 -16.01 14.94
CA GLU A 73 -9.36 -16.04 14.97
C GLU A 73 -10.01 -16.61 13.68
N ALA A 74 -9.36 -17.64 13.11
CA ALA A 74 -9.80 -18.34 11.90
C ALA A 74 -9.87 -17.44 10.64
N ALA A 75 -9.03 -16.41 10.57
CA ALA A 75 -8.88 -15.58 9.39
C ALA A 75 -8.34 -16.36 8.18
N GLU A 76 -8.63 -15.87 6.97
CA GLU A 76 -8.18 -16.48 5.70
C GLU A 76 -6.65 -16.55 5.61
N GLY A 77 -5.98 -15.48 6.06
CA GLY A 77 -4.52 -15.39 6.06
C GLY A 77 -3.97 -14.79 4.78
N LEU A 78 -2.78 -15.23 4.37
CA LEU A 78 -2.04 -14.62 3.26
C LEU A 78 -2.84 -14.46 1.94
N PRO A 79 -3.73 -15.39 1.54
CA PRO A 79 -4.53 -15.20 0.31
C PRO A 79 -5.43 -13.95 0.35
N ALA A 80 -5.88 -13.53 1.53
CA ALA A 80 -6.71 -12.33 1.66
C ALA A 80 -6.00 -11.07 1.20
N LEU A 81 -4.66 -11.03 1.24
CA LEU A 81 -3.91 -9.79 0.95
C LEU A 81 -3.91 -9.37 -0.52
N THR A 82 -4.35 -10.23 -1.45
CA THR A 82 -4.27 -9.98 -2.91
C THR A 82 -5.42 -10.60 -3.70
N ASN A 83 -6.59 -10.80 -3.06
CA ASN A 83 -7.70 -11.55 -3.66
C ASN A 83 -8.71 -10.65 -4.40
N GLY A 84 -8.50 -9.34 -4.45
CA GLY A 84 -9.41 -8.39 -5.09
C GLY A 84 -10.68 -8.13 -4.29
N SER A 85 -10.72 -8.46 -3.00
CA SER A 85 -11.86 -8.26 -2.10
C SER A 85 -11.48 -7.37 -0.93
N ILE A 86 -12.40 -6.51 -0.51
CA ILE A 86 -12.24 -5.68 0.70
C ILE A 86 -13.33 -5.96 1.74
N SER A 87 -13.95 -7.13 1.62
CA SER A 87 -15.07 -7.51 2.49
C SER A 87 -14.59 -7.68 3.92
N THR A 88 -15.18 -6.90 4.82
CA THR A 88 -15.10 -7.13 6.27
C THR A 88 -16.44 -7.69 6.76
N PHE A 89 -16.65 -7.80 8.07
CA PHE A 89 -17.86 -8.35 8.67
C PHE A 89 -18.39 -7.47 9.77
N VAL A 90 -19.68 -7.59 10.08
CA VAL A 90 -20.26 -6.98 11.29
C VAL A 90 -19.95 -7.88 12.50
N GLY A 91 -19.21 -7.35 13.46
CA GLY A 91 -18.81 -8.05 14.67
C GLY A 91 -19.79 -7.92 15.83
N ALA A 92 -19.69 -8.82 16.79
CA ALA A 92 -20.30 -8.71 18.11
C ALA A 92 -19.34 -8.07 19.14
N GLY A 93 -18.10 -7.79 18.76
CA GLY A 93 -17.06 -7.41 19.72
C GLY A 93 -16.35 -8.62 20.32
N SER A 94 -16.32 -9.76 19.60
CA SER A 94 -15.91 -11.05 20.16
C SER A 94 -14.90 -11.76 19.26
N GLY A 95 -13.95 -12.48 19.85
CA GLY A 95 -13.01 -13.32 19.08
C GLY A 95 -13.65 -14.50 18.33
N SER A 96 -14.98 -14.64 18.41
CA SER A 96 -15.77 -15.61 17.64
C SER A 96 -16.45 -15.01 16.40
N ASP A 97 -16.19 -13.73 16.10
CA ASP A 97 -16.73 -13.08 14.91
C ASP A 97 -16.16 -13.70 13.62
N ASN A 98 -16.81 -13.46 12.48
CA ASN A 98 -16.36 -14.01 11.21
C ASN A 98 -15.13 -13.24 10.70
N HIS A 99 -14.03 -13.95 10.45
CA HIS A 99 -12.76 -13.38 10.00
C HIS A 99 -12.28 -13.87 8.62
N THR A 100 -13.12 -14.56 7.86
CA THR A 100 -12.71 -15.21 6.60
C THR A 100 -12.37 -14.27 5.45
N GLY A 101 -12.36 -12.95 5.66
CA GLY A 101 -12.00 -11.94 4.65
C GLY A 101 -10.71 -11.20 4.99
N TYR A 102 -10.00 -11.59 6.05
CA TYR A 102 -8.81 -10.91 6.53
C TYR A 102 -7.57 -11.79 6.44
N ALA A 103 -6.41 -11.13 6.35
CA ALA A 103 -5.20 -11.58 6.99
C ALA A 103 -5.05 -10.81 8.31
N THR A 104 -4.78 -11.50 9.42
CA THR A 104 -4.55 -10.82 10.69
C THR A 104 -3.12 -10.31 10.77
N THR A 105 -2.94 -9.00 10.85
CA THR A 105 -1.63 -8.35 10.77
C THR A 105 -1.36 -7.48 11.99
N GLY A 106 -0.10 -7.30 12.36
CA GLY A 106 0.30 -6.45 13.47
C GLY A 106 1.49 -7.00 14.26
N GLY A 107 2.18 -6.11 14.98
CA GLY A 107 3.42 -6.41 15.71
C GLY A 107 3.23 -7.28 16.97
N GLY A 108 2.00 -7.62 17.34
CA GLY A 108 1.68 -8.53 18.44
C GLY A 108 1.64 -9.99 17.97
N SER A 109 0.49 -10.64 18.13
CA SER A 109 0.28 -12.04 17.70
C SER A 109 -0.14 -12.18 16.22
N GLY A 110 -0.46 -11.06 15.56
CA GLY A 110 -0.73 -11.00 14.12
C GLY A 110 0.53 -11.18 13.28
N GLY A 111 0.36 -11.39 11.97
CA GLY A 111 1.44 -11.48 11.02
C GLY A 111 2.26 -10.19 10.94
N GLN A 112 3.60 -10.31 10.94
CA GLN A 112 4.50 -9.17 11.12
C GLN A 112 5.11 -8.65 9.82
N SER A 113 5.34 -9.52 8.84
CA SER A 113 5.90 -9.09 7.56
C SER A 113 5.51 -10.01 6.42
N VAL A 114 5.27 -9.42 5.25
CA VAL A 114 5.09 -10.14 3.97
C VAL A 114 5.99 -9.52 2.92
N THR A 115 6.64 -10.36 2.12
CA THR A 115 7.45 -9.94 0.96
C THR A 115 6.90 -10.55 -0.32
N TYR A 116 6.66 -9.72 -1.33
CA TYR A 116 6.27 -10.12 -2.68
C TYR A 116 7.46 -9.99 -3.62
N ALA A 117 7.78 -11.07 -4.34
CA ALA A 117 8.73 -11.04 -5.46
C ALA A 117 7.97 -10.72 -6.74
N LEU A 118 8.15 -9.51 -7.28
CA LEU A 118 7.42 -9.05 -8.47
C LEU A 118 7.85 -9.83 -9.73
N ALA A 119 6.98 -9.89 -10.74
CA ALA A 119 7.24 -10.59 -11.99
C ALA A 119 8.39 -10.02 -12.85
N GLY A 120 9.00 -8.92 -12.41
CA GLY A 120 10.04 -8.17 -13.10
C GLY A 120 10.50 -6.99 -12.27
N LYS A 121 11.19 -6.04 -12.90
CA LYS A 121 11.56 -4.76 -12.26
C LYS A 121 10.53 -3.69 -12.60
N TYR A 122 10.10 -2.93 -11.60
CA TYR A 122 9.09 -1.88 -11.75
C TYR A 122 9.55 -0.57 -11.12
N ASN A 123 9.06 0.53 -11.68
CA ASN A 123 8.99 1.80 -10.96
C ASN A 123 7.60 1.88 -10.31
N ILE A 124 7.58 1.86 -8.98
CA ILE A 124 6.36 1.84 -8.17
C ILE A 124 5.80 3.26 -8.13
N THR A 125 4.54 3.44 -8.52
CA THR A 125 3.87 4.74 -8.54
C THR A 125 3.09 4.99 -7.26
N ARG A 126 2.42 3.97 -6.74
CA ARG A 126 1.64 4.05 -5.51
C ARG A 126 1.38 2.69 -4.89
N VAL A 127 0.98 2.69 -3.63
CA VAL A 127 0.51 1.53 -2.88
C VAL A 127 -0.83 1.89 -2.25
N VAL A 128 -1.80 0.98 -2.28
CA VAL A 128 -3.08 1.13 -1.60
C VAL A 128 -3.27 -0.05 -0.66
N SER A 129 -3.52 0.19 0.62
CA SER A 129 -3.93 -0.86 1.55
C SER A 129 -5.40 -0.71 1.91
N PHE A 130 -6.01 -1.86 2.19
CA PHE A 130 -7.33 -1.96 2.74
C PHE A 130 -7.31 -2.87 3.97
N GLY A 131 -8.19 -2.59 4.90
CA GLY A 131 -8.30 -3.36 6.12
C GLY A 131 -9.29 -2.73 7.06
N GLY A 132 -9.21 -3.09 8.34
CA GLY A 132 -10.12 -2.72 9.40
C GLY A 132 -10.53 -3.96 10.19
N TRP A 133 -11.65 -3.88 10.90
CA TRP A 133 -12.07 -4.95 11.78
C TRP A 133 -13.59 -5.05 11.88
N ALA A 134 -14.06 -6.17 12.43
CA ALA A 134 -15.49 -6.44 12.57
C ALA A 134 -16.15 -5.55 13.64
N ASP A 135 -15.34 -4.99 14.53
CA ASP A 135 -15.71 -4.05 15.57
C ASP A 135 -14.63 -2.95 15.68
N THR A 136 -14.70 -2.12 16.71
CA THR A 136 -13.80 -0.99 16.94
C THR A 136 -12.62 -1.31 17.88
N GLY A 137 -12.40 -2.57 18.24
CA GLY A 137 -11.35 -2.97 19.19
C GLY A 137 -10.03 -3.34 18.52
N ARG A 138 -9.97 -3.39 17.19
CA ARG A 138 -8.76 -3.70 16.40
C ARG A 138 -8.80 -2.97 15.07
N ASP A 139 -9.40 -1.79 15.03
CA ASP A 139 -9.62 -1.08 13.77
C ASP A 139 -8.36 -0.37 13.27
N GLU A 140 -7.33 -0.22 14.09
CA GLU A 140 -6.08 0.44 13.69
C GLU A 140 -5.30 -0.30 12.59
N GLN A 141 -4.88 0.42 11.54
CA GLN A 141 -3.88 -0.03 10.56
C GLN A 141 -2.55 0.72 10.75
N SER A 142 -1.46 -0.04 10.80
CA SER A 142 -0.10 0.51 10.94
C SER A 142 0.94 -0.41 10.30
N TYR A 143 1.73 0.11 9.36
CA TYR A 143 2.76 -0.65 8.66
C TYR A 143 3.79 0.25 7.99
N ASN A 144 4.91 -0.33 7.57
CA ASN A 144 5.94 0.29 6.73
C ASN A 144 6.01 -0.41 5.38
N ILE A 145 6.31 0.35 4.33
CA ILE A 145 6.54 -0.15 2.98
C ILE A 145 8.04 -0.09 2.70
N TRP A 146 8.60 -1.24 2.32
CA TRP A 146 10.00 -1.38 1.94
C TRP A 146 10.11 -1.90 0.52
N ALA A 147 11.14 -1.48 -0.20
CA ALA A 147 11.43 -1.99 -1.53
C ALA A 147 12.87 -2.47 -1.65
N SER A 148 13.07 -3.45 -2.53
CA SER A 148 14.36 -4.02 -2.87
C SER A 148 14.48 -4.22 -4.38
N SER A 149 15.69 -4.03 -4.89
CA SER A 149 16.04 -4.29 -6.30
C SER A 149 16.70 -5.65 -6.52
N ASP A 150 17.12 -6.32 -5.44
CA ASP A 150 17.87 -7.58 -5.46
C ASP A 150 17.22 -8.70 -4.62
N GLY A 151 16.18 -8.39 -3.84
CA GLY A 151 15.51 -9.31 -2.93
C GLY A 151 16.25 -9.55 -1.61
N VAL A 152 17.38 -8.87 -1.39
CA VAL A 152 18.25 -9.03 -0.21
C VAL A 152 18.26 -7.75 0.62
N THR A 153 18.55 -6.61 -0.01
CA THR A 153 18.63 -5.32 0.68
C THR A 153 17.33 -4.55 0.52
N PHE A 154 16.66 -4.26 1.64
CA PHE A 154 15.41 -3.53 1.66
C PHE A 154 15.64 -2.10 2.18
N ASN A 155 15.10 -1.12 1.47
CA ASN A 155 15.12 0.29 1.86
C ASN A 155 13.70 0.75 2.18
N LEU A 156 13.56 1.58 3.21
CA LEU A 156 12.28 2.15 3.60
C LEU A 156 11.84 3.10 2.49
N VAL A 157 10.62 2.87 2.00
CA VAL A 157 10.00 3.65 0.93
C VAL A 157 9.02 4.64 1.54
N ALA A 158 8.18 4.16 2.45
CA ALA A 158 7.14 4.97 3.06
C ALA A 158 6.70 4.38 4.41
N SER A 159 6.26 5.26 5.30
CA SER A 159 5.67 4.94 6.60
C SER A 159 4.34 5.70 6.73
N PRO A 160 3.23 5.15 6.18
CA PRO A 160 1.92 5.77 6.36
C PRO A 160 1.63 6.01 7.84
N PRO A 161 1.00 7.13 8.21
CA PRO A 161 0.57 7.34 9.59
C PRO A 161 -0.38 6.22 9.98
N ALA A 162 -0.33 5.80 11.25
CA ALA A 162 -1.32 4.87 11.77
C ALA A 162 -2.73 5.45 11.61
N VAL A 163 -3.67 4.64 11.14
CA VAL A 163 -5.07 5.05 10.91
C VAL A 163 -5.98 4.21 11.79
N ASN A 164 -6.81 4.87 12.59
CA ASN A 164 -7.89 4.27 13.36
C ASN A 164 -9.18 5.09 13.16
N SER A 165 -10.35 4.58 13.54
CA SER A 165 -11.59 5.37 13.41
C SER A 165 -11.77 6.42 14.50
N ASN A 166 -11.01 6.31 15.61
CA ASN A 166 -11.25 7.02 16.88
C ASN A 166 -12.69 6.86 17.41
N ILE A 167 -13.45 5.88 16.93
CA ILE A 167 -14.77 5.57 17.47
C ILE A 167 -14.54 4.88 18.82
N PRO A 168 -15.05 5.43 19.94
CA PRO A 168 -14.89 4.79 21.23
C PRO A 168 -15.44 3.37 21.18
N GLN A 169 -14.67 2.41 21.73
CA GLN A 169 -15.13 1.05 21.81
C GLN A 169 -16.49 1.01 22.51
N PRO A 170 -17.59 0.66 21.83
CA PRO A 170 -18.85 0.54 22.52
C PRO A 170 -18.68 -0.65 23.47
N GLY A 171 -18.84 -0.40 24.77
CA GLY A 171 -18.70 -1.45 25.78
C GLY A 171 -19.48 -2.70 25.38
N SER A 172 -18.95 -3.89 25.71
CA SER A 172 -19.48 -5.24 25.43
C SER A 172 -20.78 -5.26 24.62
N GLY A 173 -20.69 -5.09 23.30
CA GLY A 173 -21.86 -4.97 22.42
C GLY A 173 -21.71 -4.02 21.23
N GLY A 174 -20.55 -3.40 21.02
CA GLY A 174 -20.26 -2.59 19.85
C GLY A 174 -20.19 -3.40 18.56
N LYS A 175 -21.11 -3.12 17.64
CA LYS A 175 -21.21 -3.82 16.35
C LYS A 175 -20.60 -3.07 15.17
N ILE A 176 -19.84 -2.00 15.43
CA ILE A 176 -19.43 -1.05 14.40
C ILE A 176 -18.25 -1.65 13.65
N ALA A 177 -18.53 -2.25 12.49
CA ALA A 177 -17.49 -2.62 11.57
C ALA A 177 -16.78 -1.36 11.06
N VAL A 178 -15.46 -1.44 10.96
CA VAL A 178 -14.61 -0.36 10.47
C VAL A 178 -13.82 -0.89 9.29
N SER A 179 -13.65 -0.03 8.27
CA SER A 179 -12.72 -0.26 7.19
C SER A 179 -11.95 1.00 6.84
N HIS A 180 -10.65 0.85 6.62
CA HIS A 180 -9.80 1.91 6.11
C HIS A 180 -9.26 1.56 4.73
N ARG A 181 -9.14 2.59 3.90
CA ARG A 181 -8.31 2.64 2.70
C ARG A 181 -7.18 3.62 2.93
N ILE A 182 -5.94 3.21 2.70
CA ILE A 182 -4.76 4.07 2.79
C ILE A 182 -4.05 4.04 1.44
N GLU A 183 -4.00 5.17 0.73
CA GLU A 183 -3.23 5.31 -0.51
C GLU A 183 -1.98 6.14 -0.26
N THR A 184 -0.84 5.61 -0.69
CA THR A 184 0.49 6.19 -0.52
C THR A 184 1.16 6.39 -1.88
N PHE A 185 1.60 7.62 -2.16
CA PHE A 185 2.25 8.00 -3.42
C PHE A 185 3.22 9.17 -3.22
N ASP A 186 4.08 9.44 -4.19
CA ASP A 186 4.92 10.66 -4.21
C ASP A 186 4.25 11.71 -5.11
N ASP A 187 4.04 12.93 -4.59
CA ASP A 187 3.45 14.05 -5.32
C ASP A 187 4.49 14.95 -6.00
N SER A 188 5.76 14.69 -5.71
CA SER A 188 6.92 15.48 -6.13
C SER A 188 7.82 14.74 -7.12
N LEU A 189 7.82 13.41 -7.10
CA LEU A 189 8.49 12.52 -8.04
C LEU A 189 7.45 11.68 -8.80
N PRO A 190 7.80 11.22 -10.01
CA PRO A 190 6.93 10.32 -10.76
C PRO A 190 6.73 8.95 -10.11
N TYR A 191 7.62 8.54 -9.20
CA TYR A 191 7.64 7.20 -8.61
C TYR A 191 7.98 7.25 -7.13
N LEU A 192 7.27 6.43 -6.35
CA LEU A 192 7.52 6.16 -4.95
C LEU A 192 8.84 5.39 -4.75
N ALA A 193 9.14 4.45 -5.67
CA ALA A 193 10.41 3.72 -5.69
C ALA A 193 10.75 3.27 -7.12
N THR A 194 12.04 3.09 -7.43
CA THR A 194 12.50 2.71 -8.78
C THR A 194 13.30 1.41 -8.76
N GLY A 195 13.27 0.66 -9.86
CA GLY A 195 14.06 -0.57 -10.00
C GLY A 195 13.64 -1.72 -9.08
N VAL A 196 12.42 -1.68 -8.57
CA VAL A 196 11.91 -2.58 -7.54
C VAL A 196 11.62 -3.95 -8.13
N SER A 197 12.22 -5.00 -7.55
CA SER A 197 11.91 -6.41 -7.83
C SER A 197 11.19 -7.07 -6.67
N HIS A 198 11.30 -6.54 -5.45
CA HIS A 198 10.58 -7.03 -4.29
C HIS A 198 10.01 -5.87 -3.48
N ILE A 199 8.78 -6.05 -2.99
CA ILE A 199 8.13 -5.12 -2.06
C ILE A 199 7.80 -5.87 -0.78
N ARG A 200 8.00 -5.22 0.36
CA ARG A 200 7.72 -5.76 1.68
C ARG A 200 6.83 -4.82 2.46
N PHE A 201 5.87 -5.40 3.16
CA PHE A 201 5.04 -4.73 4.14
C PHE A 201 5.44 -5.25 5.51
N ASP A 202 5.90 -4.36 6.38
CA ASP A 202 6.22 -4.67 7.78
C ASP A 202 5.12 -4.07 8.66
N PHE A 203 4.29 -4.93 9.23
CA PHE A 203 3.15 -4.54 10.06
C PHE A 203 3.63 -4.19 11.48
N SER A 204 3.22 -3.01 11.93
CA SER A 204 3.62 -2.45 13.22
C SER A 204 2.65 -2.88 14.33
N GLY A 205 2.96 -2.52 15.59
CA GLY A 205 2.01 -2.68 16.68
C GLY A 205 0.71 -1.91 16.40
N VAL A 206 -0.42 -2.54 16.71
CA VAL A 206 -1.78 -2.01 16.58
C VAL A 206 -2.57 -2.34 17.85
N GLU A 207 -3.72 -1.69 18.01
CA GLU A 207 -4.67 -1.97 19.09
C GLU A 207 -4.91 -3.48 19.29
N ASN A 208 -4.86 -3.93 20.55
CA ASN A 208 -5.15 -5.31 20.97
C ASN A 208 -4.33 -6.41 20.23
N GLY A 209 -3.19 -6.05 19.64
CA GLY A 209 -2.15 -6.97 19.18
C GLY A 209 -2.20 -7.37 17.70
N PHE A 210 -3.34 -7.19 17.02
CA PHE A 210 -3.48 -7.39 15.56
C PHE A 210 -4.73 -6.68 15.03
N THR A 211 -4.81 -6.49 13.72
CA THR A 211 -5.95 -5.96 12.95
C THR A 211 -6.19 -6.84 11.72
N GLY A 212 -7.21 -6.53 10.92
CA GLY A 212 -7.50 -7.20 9.66
C GLY A 212 -6.97 -6.37 8.50
N THR A 213 -6.07 -6.94 7.70
CA THR A 213 -5.75 -6.43 6.37
C THR A 213 -6.54 -7.25 5.35
N THR A 214 -7.32 -6.56 4.52
CA THR A 214 -8.20 -7.21 3.54
C THR A 214 -7.67 -7.16 2.13
N GLU A 215 -6.77 -6.24 1.80
CA GLU A 215 -6.14 -6.18 0.48
C GLU A 215 -4.90 -5.27 0.53
N LEU A 216 -3.90 -5.60 -0.29
CA LEU A 216 -2.77 -4.74 -0.64
C LEU A 216 -2.69 -4.65 -2.17
N ASP A 217 -2.79 -3.43 -2.71
CA ASP A 217 -2.55 -3.16 -4.11
C ASP A 217 -1.21 -2.44 -4.31
N VAL A 218 -0.44 -2.85 -5.31
CA VAL A 218 0.81 -2.20 -5.70
C VAL A 218 0.75 -1.80 -7.17
N TYR A 219 0.95 -0.52 -7.45
CA TYR A 219 0.91 0.01 -8.82
C TYR A 219 2.29 0.45 -9.27
N GLY A 220 2.59 0.24 -10.55
CA GLY A 220 3.84 0.69 -11.13
C GLY A 220 3.93 0.43 -12.62
N VAL A 221 5.03 0.89 -13.21
CA VAL A 221 5.36 0.69 -14.62
C VAL A 221 6.55 -0.25 -14.75
N ALA A 222 6.44 -1.23 -15.65
CA ALA A 222 7.51 -2.18 -15.91
C ALA A 222 8.74 -1.46 -16.49
N ILE A 223 9.92 -1.86 -16.02
CA ILE A 223 11.20 -1.44 -16.59
C ILE A 223 11.59 -2.52 -17.61
N PRO A 224 11.65 -2.20 -18.91
CA PRO A 224 12.05 -3.17 -19.92
C PRO A 224 13.42 -3.73 -19.62
N GLU A 225 13.56 -5.05 -19.69
CA GLU A 225 14.88 -5.66 -19.54
C GLU A 225 15.77 -5.28 -20.74
N PRO A 226 17.09 -5.17 -20.56
CA PRO A 226 18.01 -4.80 -21.64
C PRO A 226 17.86 -5.67 -22.90
N ALA A 227 17.56 -6.97 -22.73
CA ALA A 227 17.37 -7.91 -23.84
C ALA A 227 16.15 -7.58 -24.72
N SER A 228 15.04 -7.12 -24.13
CA SER A 228 13.84 -6.71 -24.88
C SER A 228 14.08 -5.48 -25.75
N ILE A 229 14.92 -4.54 -25.31
CA ILE A 229 15.32 -3.37 -26.11
C ILE A 229 16.20 -3.80 -27.28
N GLY A 230 17.14 -4.73 -27.03
CA GLY A 230 17.99 -5.32 -28.07
C GLY A 230 17.18 -6.03 -29.17
N LEU A 231 16.17 -6.82 -28.80
CA LEU A 231 15.32 -7.50 -29.78
C LEU A 231 14.46 -6.53 -30.59
N ALA A 232 13.88 -5.51 -29.97
CA ALA A 232 13.07 -4.50 -30.65
C ALA A 232 13.90 -3.68 -31.66
N THR A 233 15.13 -3.33 -31.30
CA THR A 233 16.05 -2.61 -32.20
C THR A 233 16.49 -3.46 -33.39
N ILE A 234 16.79 -4.76 -33.18
CA ILE A 234 17.09 -5.69 -34.28
C ILE A 234 15.88 -5.86 -35.20
N ALA A 235 14.68 -6.08 -34.65
CA ALA A 235 13.46 -6.22 -35.45
C ALA A 235 13.16 -4.96 -36.27
N GLY A 236 13.28 -3.77 -35.67
CA GLY A 236 13.10 -2.48 -36.35
C GLY A 236 14.10 -2.25 -37.48
N THR A 237 15.38 -2.56 -37.26
CA THR A 237 16.42 -2.42 -38.29
C THR A 237 16.26 -3.43 -39.43
N CYS A 238 15.89 -4.68 -39.13
CA CYS A 238 15.56 -5.69 -40.14
C CYS A 238 14.37 -5.24 -41.02
N TRP A 239 13.35 -4.65 -40.42
CA TRP A 239 12.17 -4.18 -41.15
C TRP A 239 12.46 -2.96 -42.04
N LEU A 240 13.25 -2.00 -41.53
CA LEU A 240 13.73 -0.86 -42.33
C LEU A 240 14.62 -1.31 -43.50
N TRP A 241 15.44 -2.34 -43.29
CA TRP A 241 16.27 -2.92 -44.34
C TRP A 241 15.45 -3.66 -45.41
N GLN A 242 14.42 -4.40 -45.01
CA GLN A 242 13.48 -5.04 -45.94
C GLN A 242 12.71 -4.01 -46.78
N ARG A 243 12.38 -2.83 -46.22
CA ARG A 243 11.75 -1.73 -46.96
C ARG A 243 12.65 -1.06 -47.99
N ARG A 244 13.97 -1.03 -47.78
CA ARG A 244 14.94 -0.47 -48.73
C ARG A 244 15.23 -1.38 -49.93
N LYS A 245 14.79 -2.64 -49.89
CA LYS A 245 15.00 -3.64 -50.95
C LYS A 245 13.79 -3.81 -51.88
N ARG A 246 12.75 -3.02 -51.70
CA ARG A 246 11.61 -2.88 -52.62
C ARG A 246 11.70 -1.51 -53.28
#